data_AF-I1XH89-F1
#
_entry.id   AF-I1XH89-F1
#
_cell.length_a   1.000
_cell.length_b   1.000
_cell.length_c   1.000
_cell.angle_alpha   90.00
_cell.angle_beta   90.00
_cell.angle_gamma   90.00
#
_symmetry.space_group_name_H-M   'P 1'
#
loop_
_entity.id
_entity.type
_entity.pdbx_description
1 polymer ?
#
loop_
_entity_poly.entity_id
_entity_poly.type
_entity_poly.pdbx_seq_one_letter_code
_entity_poly.pdbx_strand_id
1 'polypeptide(L)' 'MDIEFGRSSFYDEDSIYLNVDGKSVIMDRATAKKFVETVLGVGHYFGFVD' A
#
# COMPACT_ATOMS: atom_id res chain seq x y z
N MET A 1 9.60 12.57 4.45
CA MET A 1 8.50 11.77 3.89
C MET A 1 8.04 10.88 5.01
N ASP A 2 6.86 11.18 5.53
CA ASP A 2 6.23 10.34 6.56
C ASP A 2 5.35 9.31 5.85
N ILE A 3 5.57 8.03 6.16
CA ILE A 3 4.87 6.92 5.53
C ILE A 3 4.34 6.01 6.63
N GLU A 4 3.02 5.82 6.63
CA GLU A 4 2.35 4.87 7.50
C GLU A 4 1.58 3.86 6.66
N PHE A 5 1.67 2.59 7.03
CA PHE A 5 0.92 1.52 6.39
C PHE A 5 0.24 0.66 7.45
N GLY A 6 -1.04 0.38 7.26
CA GLY A 6 -1.80 -0.37 8.23
C GLY A 6 -3.13 -0.87 7.72
N ARG A 7 -3.87 -1.51 8.61
CA ARG A 7 -5.23 -1.98 8.37
C ARG A 7 -6.21 -0.99 8.96
N SER A 8 -7.23 -0.64 8.19
CA SER A 8 -8.33 0.20 8.67
C SER A 8 -9.42 -0.68 9.27
N SER A 9 -9.97 -0.25 10.41
CA SER A 9 -11.18 -0.78 11.02
C SER A 9 -12.41 0.11 10.77
N PHE A 10 -12.25 1.18 9.99
CA PHE A 10 -13.29 2.18 9.76
C PHE A 10 -14.38 1.70 8.79
N TYR A 11 -14.04 0.80 7.87
CA TYR A 11 -14.98 0.23 6.90
C TYR A 11 -15.38 -1.18 7.33
N ASP A 12 -16.59 -1.59 6.96
CA ASP A 12 -17.10 -2.94 7.21
C ASP A 12 -16.26 -4.03 6.52
N GLU A 13 -15.58 -3.67 5.44
CA GLU A 13 -14.68 -4.55 4.71
C GLU A 13 -13.22 -4.35 5.12
N ASP A 14 -12.49 -5.48 5.18
CA ASP A 14 -11.04 -5.52 5.42
C ASP A 14 -10.32 -4.62 4.42
N SER A 15 -9.83 -3.48 4.91
CA SER A 15 -9.21 -2.43 4.11
C SER A 15 -7.83 -2.09 4.66
N ILE A 16 -6.95 -1.71 3.74
CA ILE A 16 -5.55 -1.35 4.00
C ILE A 16 -5.39 0.13 3.64
N TYR A 17 -4.68 0.88 4.46
CA TYR A 17 -4.39 2.28 4.18
C TYR A 17 -2.89 2.53 4.00
N LEU A 18 -2.59 3.52 3.17
CA LEU A 18 -1.27 4.12 3.00
C LEU A 18 -1.40 5.62 3.27
N ASN A 19 -0.71 6.12 4.28
CA ASN A 19 -0.61 7.54 4.56
C ASN A 19 0.73 8.07 4.04
N VAL A 20 0.71 9.15 3.27
CA VAL A 20 1.89 9.87 2.82
C VAL A 20 1.72 11.34 3.17
N ASP A 21 2.56 11.84 4.06
CA ASP A 21 2.57 13.24 4.50
C ASP A 21 1.17 13.78 4.88
N GLY A 22 0.41 12.97 5.63
CA GLY A 22 -0.93 13.30 6.13
C GLY A 22 -2.06 13.03 5.13
N LYS A 23 -1.77 12.56 3.92
CA LYS A 23 -2.77 12.17 2.92
C LYS A 23 -2.93 10.66 2.92
N SER A 24 -4.13 10.19 3.22
CA SER A 24 -4.43 8.76 3.27
C SER A 24 -5.16 8.28 2.02
N VAL A 25 -4.69 7.16 1.48
CA VAL A 25 -5.40 6.37 0.48
C VAL A 25 -5.81 5.06 1.14
N ILE A 26 -7.07 4.67 0.96
CA ILE A 26 -7.62 3.44 1.52
C ILE A 26 -7.99 2.52 0.36
N MET A 27 -7.60 1.25 0.48
CA MET A 27 -7.74 0.23 -0.54
C MET A 27 -8.40 -1.00 0.07
N ASP A 28 -9.23 -1.68 -0.74
CA ASP A 28 -9.60 -3.05 -0.44
C ASP A 28 -8.35 -3.98 -0.52
N ARG A 29 -8.48 -5.18 0.03
CA ARG A 29 -7.39 -6.16 0.06
C ARG A 29 -6.87 -6.56 -1.33
N ALA A 30 -7.75 -6.66 -2.34
CA ALA A 30 -7.36 -7.05 -3.70
C ALA A 30 -6.56 -5.94 -4.39
N THR A 31 -6.96 -4.69 -4.21
CA THR A 31 -6.27 -3.49 -4.71
C THR A 31 -4.93 -3.30 -4.02
N ALA A 32 -4.87 -3.47 -2.69
CA ALA A 32 -3.62 -3.39 -1.94
C ALA A 32 -2.61 -4.46 -2.38
N LYS A 33 -3.06 -5.68 -2.67
CA LYS A 33 -2.19 -6.74 -3.21
C LYS A 33 -1.59 -6.34 -4.57
N LYS A 34 -2.41 -5.84 -5.49
CA LYS A 34 -1.94 -5.37 -6.82
C LYS A 34 -0.94 -4.22 -6.69
N PHE A 35 -1.16 -3.30 -5.77
CA PHE A 35 -0.24 -2.20 -5.49
C PHE A 35 1.14 -2.73 -5.08
N VAL A 36 1.19 -3.64 -4.09
CA VAL A 36 2.44 -4.24 -3.62
C VAL A 36 3.16 -4.97 -4.75
N GLU A 37 2.45 -5.81 -5.51
CA GLU A 37 3.04 -6.54 -6.65
C GLU A 37 3.63 -5.59 -7.70
N THR A 38 2.96 -4.47 -7.97
CA THR A 38 3.43 -3.44 -8.92
C THR A 38 4.69 -2.75 -8.40
N VAL A 39 4.71 -2.33 -7.14
CA VAL A 39 5.87 -1.68 -6.51
C VAL A 39 7.06 -2.64 -6.45
N LEU A 40 6.84 -3.92 -6.13
CA LEU A 40 7.88 -4.94 -6.19
C LEU A 40 8.43 -5.12 -7.60
N GLY A 41 7.57 -5.16 -8.63
CA GLY A 41 8.01 -5.25 -10.02
C GLY A 41 8.91 -4.08 -10.44
N VAL A 42 8.57 -2.86 -10.01
CA VAL A 42 9.42 -1.67 -10.20
C VAL A 42 10.73 -1.81 -9.42
N GLY A 43 10.65 -2.31 -8.18
CA GLY A 43 11.83 -2.57 -7.33
C GLY A 43 12.81 -3.54 -7.97
N HIS A 44 12.33 -4.68 -8.47
CA HIS A 44 13.16 -5.64 -9.20
C HIS A 44 13.76 -5.04 -10.47
N TYR A 45 12.98 -4.27 -11.24
CA TYR A 45 13.48 -3.63 -12.46
C TYR A 45 14.66 -2.68 -12.19
N PHE A 46 14.60 -1.93 -11.09
CA PHE A 46 15.69 -1.02 -10.68
C PHE A 46 16.75 -1.68 -9.80
N GLY A 47 16.63 -2.97 -9.46
CA GLY A 47 17.58 -3.67 -8.59
C GLY A 47 17.52 -3.24 -7.12
N PHE A 48 16.36 -2.78 -6.65
CA PHE A 48 16.13 -2.43 -5.24
C PHE A 48 15.62 -3.60 -4.39
N VAL A 49 15.17 -4.68 -5.03
CA VAL A 49 14.65 -5.89 -4.39
C VAL A 49 15.20 -7.11 -5.13
N ASP A 50 15.74 -8.08 -4.38
CA ASP A 50 16.26 -9.37 -4.88
C ASP A 50 15.15 -10.42 -5.03
#